data_AF-A0A0L7LG43-F1
#
_entry.id   AF-A0A0L7LG43-F1
#
_cell.length_a   1.000
_cell.length_b   1.000
_cell.length_c   1.000
_cell.angle_alpha   90.00
_cell.angle_beta   90.00
_cell.angle_gamma   90.00
#
_symmetry.space_group_name_H-M   'P 1'
#
loop_
_entity.id
_entity.type
_entity.pdbx_description
1 polymer ?
#
loop_
_entity_poly.entity_id
_entity_poly.type
_entity_poly.pdbx_seq_one_letter_code
_entity_poly.pdbx_strand_id
1 'polypeptide(L)'
;MSSLNASSDAVSTNFQKEISDMMHGFGDNPNPNPSTVVLVERIVLRQMRSLLYQAYLVAEARGSSTITNYEVIFVMRRNMLKLKQLCDYQLSLDALDKGIMNASFTEDELILELESKSKPRQRRNHIQIIEELDEINEIKHIKVNPLLEERKLRAVKLAETIPLEMYEAFHKAKCSSFRSGASQKKTYAKLEQWVNPQKELQITNLAMEVVGFIAYETVFELVDSVFKVRQDAGKNHDKLLSKLNGASQNIVHMKPGLAGCSPITEAEIREVVRRYFMPGGGMNGLFSRNMSQELPVRFIAF
;
A
#
# COMPACT_ATOMS: atom_id res chain seq x y z
N MET A 1 41.46 21.03 -20.42
CA MET A 1 41.07 19.65 -20.11
C MET A 1 40.44 19.63 -18.73
N SER A 2 39.17 19.22 -18.70
CA SER A 2 38.43 18.64 -17.56
C SER A 2 38.49 19.35 -16.20
N SER A 3 37.59 20.32 -16.02
CA SER A 3 36.99 20.61 -14.71
C SER A 3 36.02 19.48 -14.37
N LEU A 4 36.32 18.77 -13.27
CA LEU A 4 35.53 17.67 -12.73
C LEU A 4 34.22 18.19 -12.13
N ASN A 5 33.15 17.48 -12.48
CA ASN A 5 31.79 17.63 -11.98
C ASN A 5 31.73 17.75 -10.45
N ALA A 6 31.25 18.89 -9.98
CA ALA A 6 30.57 19.00 -8.70
C ALA A 6 29.06 19.07 -8.96
N SER A 7 28.45 17.94 -9.32
CA SER A 7 27.00 17.80 -9.22
C SER A 7 26.67 17.55 -7.75
N SER A 8 26.12 18.58 -7.12
CA SER A 8 25.61 18.61 -5.75
C SER A 8 24.99 17.28 -5.28
N ASP A 9 25.48 16.77 -4.15
CA ASP A 9 24.83 15.71 -3.37
C ASP A 9 23.41 16.17 -2.97
N ALA A 10 22.43 15.86 -3.81
CA ALA A 10 21.03 15.91 -3.41
C ALA A 10 20.85 14.85 -2.32
N VAL A 11 20.54 15.28 -1.09
CA VAL A 11 20.15 14.39 0.01
C VAL A 11 19.14 13.38 -0.53
N SER A 12 19.55 12.11 -0.61
CA SER A 12 18.73 11.03 -1.15
C SER A 12 17.48 10.91 -0.30
N THR A 13 16.35 11.44 -0.80
CA THR A 13 15.06 11.32 -0.15
C THR A 13 14.73 9.83 -0.01
N ASN A 14 14.29 9.40 1.17
CA ASN A 14 13.96 8.01 1.46
C ASN A 14 12.74 7.92 2.38
N PHE A 15 12.12 6.75 2.42
CA PHE A 15 10.93 6.45 3.24
C PHE A 15 11.20 5.35 4.27
N GLN A 16 12.47 5.11 4.65
CA GLN A 16 12.84 4.00 5.54
C GLN A 16 12.12 4.08 6.88
N LYS A 17 12.06 5.28 7.47
CA LYS A 17 11.38 5.48 8.75
C LYS A 17 9.88 5.21 8.62
N GLU A 18 9.22 5.80 7.62
CA GLU A 18 7.79 5.63 7.41
C GLU A 18 7.43 4.18 7.09
N ILE A 19 8.25 3.49 6.29
CA ILE A 19 8.08 2.06 5.95
C ILE A 19 8.29 1.19 7.18
N SER A 20 9.29 1.46 8.01
CA SER A 20 9.47 0.76 9.29
C SER A 20 8.22 0.90 10.17
N ASP A 21 7.71 2.13 10.31
CA ASP A 21 6.48 2.41 11.06
C ASP A 21 5.26 1.67 10.46
N MET A 22 5.11 1.67 9.12
CA MET A 22 4.04 0.93 8.44
C MET A 22 4.15 -0.58 8.64
N MET A 23 5.35 -1.17 8.53
CA MET A 23 5.59 -2.59 8.75
C MET A 23 5.19 -3.01 10.17
N HIS A 24 5.58 -2.22 11.18
CA HIS A 24 5.14 -2.46 12.55
C HIS A 24 3.61 -2.35 12.69
N GLY A 25 3.00 -1.31 12.12
CA GLY A 25 1.55 -1.12 12.11
C GLY A 25 0.77 -2.27 11.45
N PHE A 26 1.38 -2.97 10.48
CA PHE A 26 0.83 -4.16 9.83
C PHE A 26 1.07 -5.48 10.57
N GLY A 27 1.87 -5.44 11.64
CA GLY A 27 2.11 -6.57 12.54
C GLY A 27 3.52 -7.13 12.55
N ASP A 28 4.50 -6.46 11.92
CA ASP A 28 5.91 -6.77 12.14
C ASP A 28 6.37 -6.32 13.54
N ASN A 29 7.58 -6.71 13.92
CA ASN A 29 8.24 -6.31 15.15
C ASN A 29 8.28 -4.78 15.29
N PRO A 30 8.16 -4.22 16.52
CA PRO A 30 8.34 -2.79 16.76
C PRO A 30 9.67 -2.22 16.24
N ASN A 31 10.69 -3.08 16.16
CA ASN A 31 11.97 -2.79 15.54
C ASN A 31 12.16 -3.73 14.33
N PRO A 32 11.57 -3.41 13.15
CA PRO A 32 11.80 -4.17 11.93
C PRO A 32 13.29 -4.24 11.60
N ASN A 33 13.73 -5.32 10.95
CA ASN A 33 15.12 -5.45 10.53
C ASN A 33 15.46 -4.33 9.52
N PRO A 34 16.48 -3.48 9.78
CA PRO A 34 16.82 -2.37 8.90
C PRO A 34 17.13 -2.79 7.46
N SER A 35 17.80 -3.92 7.27
CA SER A 35 18.13 -4.43 5.94
C SER A 35 16.87 -4.86 5.17
N THR A 36 15.89 -5.44 5.87
CA THR A 36 14.55 -5.73 5.33
C THR A 36 13.81 -4.46 4.93
N VAL A 37 13.84 -3.41 5.77
CA VAL A 37 13.20 -2.11 5.47
C VAL A 37 13.78 -1.50 4.19
N VAL A 38 15.11 -1.52 4.02
CA VAL A 38 15.80 -1.06 2.80
C VAL A 38 15.37 -1.88 1.58
N LEU A 39 15.23 -3.20 1.73
CA LEU A 39 14.75 -4.06 0.65
C LEU A 39 13.31 -3.72 0.27
N VAL A 40 12.40 -3.59 1.24
CA VAL A 40 10.99 -3.21 1.01
C VAL A 40 10.90 -1.84 0.35
N GLU A 41 11.66 -0.85 0.83
CA GLU A 41 11.73 0.48 0.22
C GLU A 41 12.12 0.40 -1.25
N ARG A 42 13.19 -0.32 -1.57
CA ARG A 42 13.67 -0.48 -2.95
C ARG A 42 12.61 -1.13 -3.83
N ILE A 43 11.87 -2.10 -3.29
CA ILE A 43 10.80 -2.79 -4.01
C ILE A 43 9.67 -1.82 -4.34
N VAL A 44 9.18 -1.10 -3.34
CA VAL A 44 8.08 -0.14 -3.52
C VAL A 44 8.49 0.99 -4.47
N LEU A 45 9.71 1.53 -4.33
CA LEU A 45 10.22 2.58 -5.22
C LEU A 45 10.22 2.12 -6.69
N ARG A 46 10.76 0.93 -6.95
CA ARG A 46 10.80 0.37 -8.32
C ARG A 46 9.40 0.19 -8.88
N GLN A 47 8.47 -0.32 -8.07
CA GLN A 47 7.08 -0.49 -8.48
C GLN A 47 6.40 0.86 -8.79
N MET A 48 6.58 1.88 -7.95
CA MET A 48 5.97 3.19 -8.17
C MET A 48 6.54 3.88 -9.41
N ARG A 49 7.84 3.74 -9.67
CA ARG A 49 8.47 4.23 -10.90
C ARG A 49 7.96 3.51 -12.14
N SER A 50 7.84 2.19 -12.08
CA SER A 50 7.26 1.41 -13.19
C SER A 50 5.82 1.81 -13.45
N LEU A 51 5.00 1.99 -12.41
CA LEU A 51 3.62 2.46 -12.52
C LEU A 51 3.55 3.83 -13.21
N LEU A 52 4.35 4.79 -12.75
CA LEU A 52 4.39 6.14 -13.31
C LEU A 52 4.87 6.16 -14.75
N TYR A 53 5.85 5.33 -15.11
CA TYR A 53 6.30 5.19 -16.50
C TYR A 53 5.18 4.65 -17.39
N GLN A 54 4.44 3.63 -16.95
CA GLN A 54 3.28 3.15 -17.70
C GLN A 54 2.17 4.20 -17.80
N ALA A 55 1.94 4.98 -16.74
CA ALA A 55 0.97 6.07 -16.75
C ALA A 55 1.39 7.20 -17.70
N TYR A 56 2.69 7.49 -17.78
CA TYR A 56 3.25 8.43 -18.76
C TYR A 56 2.97 8.00 -20.20
N LEU A 57 3.22 6.73 -20.54
CA LEU A 57 2.93 6.22 -21.88
C LEU A 57 1.44 6.34 -22.24
N VAL A 58 0.55 6.17 -21.26
CA VAL A 58 -0.89 6.38 -21.45
C VAL A 58 -1.21 7.87 -21.66
N ALA A 59 -0.57 8.78 -20.91
CA ALA A 59 -0.72 10.22 -21.10
C ALA A 59 -0.27 10.63 -22.51
N GLU A 60 0.90 10.16 -22.94
CA GLU A 60 1.50 10.45 -24.24
C GLU A 60 0.60 9.95 -25.38
N ALA A 61 0.06 8.73 -25.27
CA ALA A 61 -0.89 8.19 -26.23
C ALA A 61 -2.19 9.01 -26.35
N ARG A 62 -2.55 9.77 -25.31
CA ARG A 62 -3.68 10.72 -25.30
C ARG A 62 -3.29 12.13 -25.76
N GLY A 63 -2.03 12.36 -26.10
CA GLY A 63 -1.50 13.69 -26.47
C GLY A 63 -1.27 14.62 -25.28
N SER A 64 -1.13 14.10 -24.06
CA SER A 64 -0.82 14.86 -22.85
C SER A 64 0.57 14.51 -22.31
N SER A 65 1.33 15.50 -21.87
CA SER A 65 2.58 15.29 -21.11
C SER A 65 2.37 15.23 -19.60
N THR A 66 1.14 15.51 -19.14
CA THR A 66 0.78 15.54 -17.72
C THR A 66 0.11 14.24 -17.32
N ILE A 67 0.64 13.57 -16.30
CA ILE A 67 0.06 12.39 -15.66
C ILE A 67 -0.99 12.85 -14.65
N THR A 68 -2.25 12.54 -14.93
CA THR A 68 -3.37 12.75 -14.01
C THR A 68 -3.73 11.46 -13.28
N ASN A 69 -4.67 11.52 -12.33
CA ASN A 69 -5.17 10.32 -11.69
C ASN A 69 -5.87 9.37 -12.66
N TYR A 70 -6.36 9.86 -13.81
CA TYR A 70 -6.92 9.01 -14.85
C TYR A 70 -5.90 7.99 -15.35
N GLU A 71 -4.70 8.43 -15.75
CA GLU A 71 -3.67 7.54 -16.29
C GLU A 71 -3.24 6.48 -15.27
N VAL A 72 -3.07 6.88 -14.01
CA VAL A 72 -2.69 5.94 -12.94
C VAL A 72 -3.76 4.89 -12.70
N ILE A 73 -5.04 5.30 -12.61
CA ILE A 73 -6.17 4.38 -12.41
C ILE A 73 -6.34 3.47 -13.64
N PHE A 74 -6.18 4.02 -14.85
CA PHE A 74 -6.27 3.25 -16.10
C PHE A 74 -5.22 2.13 -16.17
N VAL A 75 -3.99 2.40 -15.73
CA VAL A 75 -2.94 1.38 -15.64
C VAL A 75 -3.37 0.24 -14.69
N MET A 76 -4.07 0.57 -13.60
CA MET A 76 -4.58 -0.40 -12.61
C MET A 76 -5.90 -1.08 -12.95
N ARG A 77 -6.54 -0.75 -14.08
CA ARG A 77 -7.92 -1.17 -14.41
C ARG A 77 -8.20 -2.67 -14.46
N ARG A 78 -7.21 -3.53 -14.29
CA ARG A 78 -7.38 -5.00 -14.22
C ARG A 78 -7.42 -5.53 -12.80
N ASN A 79 -7.10 -4.71 -11.80
CA ASN A 79 -7.11 -5.09 -10.39
C ASN A 79 -8.34 -4.53 -9.70
N MET A 80 -9.46 -5.25 -9.83
CA MET A 80 -10.76 -4.85 -9.30
C MET A 80 -10.75 -4.66 -7.77
N LEU A 81 -10.04 -5.53 -7.05
CA LEU A 81 -9.92 -5.43 -5.60
C LEU A 81 -9.22 -4.14 -5.16
N LYS A 82 -8.15 -3.77 -5.85
CA LYS A 82 -7.41 -2.55 -5.51
C LYS A 82 -8.14 -1.28 -5.93
N LEU A 83 -8.90 -1.31 -7.03
CA LEU A 83 -9.82 -0.23 -7.37
C LEU A 83 -10.95 -0.09 -6.33
N LYS A 84 -11.53 -1.20 -5.86
CA LYS A 84 -12.50 -1.18 -4.76
C LYS A 84 -11.92 -0.55 -3.49
N GLN A 85 -10.70 -0.92 -3.12
CA GLN A 85 -10.01 -0.33 -1.97
C GLN A 85 -9.74 1.17 -2.17
N LEU A 86 -9.44 1.61 -3.40
CA LEU A 86 -9.26 3.03 -3.72
C LEU A 86 -10.59 3.81 -3.58
N CYS A 87 -11.72 3.22 -3.96
CA CYS A 87 -13.04 3.80 -3.70
C CYS A 87 -13.30 3.96 -2.20
N ASP A 88 -13.05 2.92 -1.41
CA ASP A 88 -13.22 2.96 0.05
C ASP A 88 -12.30 3.98 0.71
N TYR A 89 -11.08 4.10 0.20
CA TYR A 89 -10.11 5.10 0.63
C TYR A 89 -10.60 6.52 0.34
N GLN A 90 -11.08 6.79 -0.88
CA GLN A 90 -11.66 8.09 -1.23
C GLN A 90 -12.85 8.43 -0.32
N LEU A 91 -13.78 7.49 -0.10
CA LEU A 91 -14.93 7.71 0.78
C LEU A 91 -14.51 8.05 2.21
N SER A 92 -13.48 7.38 2.72
CA SER A 92 -12.92 7.64 4.05
C SER A 92 -12.32 9.05 4.15
N LEU A 93 -11.56 9.48 3.12
CA LEU A 93 -11.01 10.84 3.07
C LEU A 93 -12.10 11.91 2.97
N ASP A 94 -13.13 11.67 2.16
CA ASP A 94 -14.25 12.59 2.01
C ASP A 94 -15.06 12.70 3.32
N ALA A 95 -15.19 11.62 4.08
CA ALA A 95 -15.80 11.63 5.41
C ALA A 95 -14.97 12.41 6.44
N LEU A 96 -13.64 12.24 6.42
CA LEU A 96 -12.73 13.02 7.26
C LEU A 96 -12.79 14.51 6.91
N ASP A 97 -12.79 14.85 5.62
CA ASP A 97 -12.90 16.24 5.17
C ASP A 97 -14.21 16.88 5.65
N LYS A 98 -15.34 16.17 5.55
CA LYS A 98 -16.64 16.62 6.10
C LYS A 98 -16.61 16.77 7.62
N GLY A 99 -16.01 15.82 8.33
CA GLY A 99 -15.88 15.87 9.79
C GLY A 99 -15.05 17.08 10.25
N ILE A 100 -13.96 17.40 9.54
CA ILE A 100 -13.14 18.58 9.80
C ILE A 100 -13.94 19.86 9.54
N MET A 101 -14.69 19.93 8.44
CA MET A 101 -15.55 21.10 8.17
C MET A 101 -16.57 21.26 9.31
N ASN A 102 -17.29 20.20 9.68
CA ASN A 102 -18.31 20.27 10.73
C ASN A 102 -17.76 20.60 12.13
N ALA A 103 -16.49 20.26 12.41
CA ALA A 103 -15.83 20.59 13.68
C ALA A 103 -15.19 21.99 13.69
N SER A 104 -15.03 22.64 12.53
CA SER A 104 -14.35 23.94 12.41
C SER A 104 -15.28 25.14 12.38
N PHE A 105 -16.61 24.95 12.38
CA PHE A 105 -17.56 26.06 12.33
C PHE A 105 -18.58 25.98 13.48
N THR A 106 -18.76 27.07 14.21
CA THR A 106 -20.00 27.32 14.96
C THR A 106 -21.11 27.73 13.99
N GLU A 107 -22.39 27.53 14.35
CA GLU A 107 -23.54 27.81 13.46
C GLU A 107 -23.53 29.24 12.87
N ASP A 108 -22.93 30.21 13.58
CA ASP A 108 -22.80 31.60 13.15
C ASP A 108 -21.66 31.84 12.11
N GLU A 109 -20.62 31.00 12.07
CA GLU A 109 -19.51 31.12 11.10
C GLU A 109 -19.81 30.46 9.74
N LEU A 110 -20.72 29.48 9.70
CA LEU A 110 -21.20 28.83 8.47
C LEU A 110 -21.87 29.83 7.51
N ILE A 111 -22.55 30.85 8.05
CA ILE A 111 -23.24 31.89 7.27
C ILE A 111 -22.23 32.86 6.63
N LEU A 112 -21.15 33.18 7.34
CA LEU A 112 -20.08 34.06 6.84
C LEU A 112 -19.17 33.36 5.83
N GLU A 113 -18.94 32.06 5.96
CA GLU A 113 -18.13 31.32 4.98
C GLU A 113 -18.86 31.13 3.64
N LEU A 114 -20.20 31.07 3.63
CA LEU A 114 -21.02 31.07 2.40
C LEU A 114 -20.84 32.36 1.56
N GLU A 115 -20.48 33.47 2.19
CA GLU A 115 -20.22 34.75 1.52
C GLU A 115 -18.75 34.93 1.10
N SER A 116 -17.82 34.23 1.76
CA SER A 116 -16.40 34.26 1.42
C SER A 116 -16.07 33.18 0.37
N LYS A 117 -15.54 33.58 -0.78
CA LYS A 117 -15.11 32.67 -1.88
C LYS A 117 -13.87 31.84 -1.51
N SER A 118 -13.96 31.05 -0.44
CA SER A 118 -13.08 29.91 -0.16
C SER A 118 -13.24 28.94 -1.35
N LYS A 119 -12.20 28.82 -2.19
CA LYS A 119 -12.25 27.93 -3.36
C LYS A 119 -12.63 26.54 -2.86
N PRO A 120 -13.74 25.94 -3.34
CA PRO A 120 -14.13 24.62 -2.89
C PRO A 120 -12.96 23.67 -3.17
N ARG A 121 -12.58 22.86 -2.16
CA ARG A 121 -11.52 21.85 -2.30
C ARG A 121 -11.75 21.10 -3.61
N GLN A 122 -10.71 20.91 -4.41
CA GLN A 122 -10.83 20.14 -5.65
C GLN A 122 -11.37 18.76 -5.29
N ARG A 123 -12.63 18.50 -5.69
CA ARG A 123 -13.34 17.27 -5.31
C ARG A 123 -12.60 16.08 -5.90
N ARG A 124 -12.28 15.10 -5.08
CA ARG A 124 -11.69 13.84 -5.55
C ARG A 124 -12.64 13.19 -6.54
N ASN A 125 -12.12 12.81 -7.70
CA ASN A 125 -12.88 12.18 -8.79
C ASN A 125 -12.37 10.77 -9.11
N HIS A 126 -11.66 10.11 -8.19
CA HIS A 126 -11.16 8.75 -8.42
C HIS A 126 -12.31 7.76 -8.62
N ILE A 127 -13.36 7.84 -7.81
CA ILE A 127 -14.57 7.00 -7.95
C ILE A 127 -15.21 7.18 -9.33
N GLN A 128 -15.37 8.43 -9.79
CA GLN A 128 -15.97 8.71 -11.11
C GLN A 128 -15.18 8.07 -12.25
N ILE A 129 -13.85 8.23 -12.22
CA ILE A 129 -12.96 7.60 -13.20
C ILE A 129 -13.04 6.07 -13.13
N ILE A 130 -13.13 5.50 -11.93
CA ILE A 130 -13.25 4.05 -11.76
C ILE A 130 -14.58 3.56 -12.36
N GLU A 131 -15.69 4.26 -12.11
CA GLU A 131 -17.00 3.93 -12.69
C GLU A 131 -17.00 4.07 -14.22
N GLU A 132 -16.27 5.03 -14.79
CA GLU A 132 -16.11 5.18 -16.24
C GLU A 132 -15.29 4.02 -16.86
N LEU A 133 -14.34 3.46 -16.11
CA LEU A 133 -13.48 2.36 -16.58
C LEU A 133 -14.06 0.96 -16.33
N ASP A 134 -15.01 0.83 -15.39
CA ASP A 134 -15.66 -0.43 -15.02
C ASP A 134 -16.95 -0.65 -15.83
N GLU A 135 -16.79 -1.01 -17.11
CA GLU A 135 -17.91 -1.21 -18.06
C GLU A 135 -18.95 -2.25 -17.57
N ILE A 136 -18.52 -3.26 -16.80
CA ILE A 136 -19.37 -4.37 -16.31
C ILE A 136 -19.90 -4.10 -14.89
N ASN A 137 -19.47 -3.02 -14.23
CA ASN A 137 -19.77 -2.69 -12.83
C ASN A 137 -19.35 -3.80 -11.83
N GLU A 138 -18.26 -4.52 -12.12
CA GLU A 138 -17.77 -5.61 -11.27
C GLU A 138 -17.43 -5.13 -9.85
N ILE A 139 -16.93 -3.88 -9.72
CA ILE A 139 -16.49 -3.31 -8.44
C ILE A 139 -17.66 -3.16 -7.47
N LYS A 140 -18.86 -2.83 -7.96
CA LYS A 140 -20.07 -2.71 -7.13
C LYS A 140 -20.49 -4.05 -6.53
N HIS A 141 -20.16 -5.16 -7.19
CA HIS A 141 -20.46 -6.49 -6.69
C HIS A 141 -19.48 -6.98 -5.62
N ILE A 142 -18.32 -6.35 -5.47
CA ILE A 142 -17.34 -6.67 -4.42
C ILE A 142 -17.81 -6.06 -3.09
N LYS A 143 -18.60 -6.83 -2.34
CA LYS A 143 -19.12 -6.39 -1.03
C LYS A 143 -18.09 -6.48 0.10
N VAL A 144 -17.23 -7.49 0.05
CA VAL A 144 -16.26 -7.79 1.11
C VAL A 144 -14.90 -8.01 0.47
N ASN A 145 -13.87 -7.37 1.03
CA ASN A 145 -12.48 -7.65 0.71
C ASN A 145 -11.86 -8.46 1.87
N PRO A 146 -11.68 -9.78 1.71
CA PRO A 146 -11.17 -10.64 2.78
C PRO A 146 -9.81 -10.18 3.33
N LEU A 147 -8.93 -9.68 2.46
CA LEU A 147 -7.59 -9.24 2.85
C LEU A 147 -7.64 -7.98 3.73
N LEU A 148 -8.55 -7.05 3.41
CA LEU A 148 -8.74 -5.85 4.21
C LEU A 148 -9.34 -6.18 5.58
N GLU A 149 -10.31 -7.10 5.63
CA GLU A 149 -10.90 -7.52 6.89
C GLU A 149 -9.91 -8.29 7.76
N GLU A 150 -9.08 -9.15 7.17
CA GLU A 150 -8.00 -9.82 7.90
C GLU A 150 -7.00 -8.80 8.47
N ARG A 151 -6.65 -7.78 7.70
CA ARG A 151 -5.79 -6.67 8.16
C ARG A 151 -6.39 -5.96 9.38
N LYS A 152 -7.68 -5.58 9.31
CA LYS A 152 -8.37 -4.90 10.41
C LYS A 152 -8.41 -5.77 11.66
N LEU A 153 -8.78 -7.04 11.50
CA LEU A 153 -8.84 -8.00 12.61
C LEU A 153 -7.47 -8.20 13.26
N ARG A 154 -6.40 -8.30 12.45
CA ARG A 154 -5.02 -8.41 12.95
C ARG A 154 -4.62 -7.18 13.76
N ALA A 155 -4.93 -5.98 13.27
CA ALA A 155 -4.63 -4.74 13.99
C ALA A 155 -5.38 -4.65 15.33
N VAL A 156 -6.65 -5.09 15.39
CA VAL A 156 -7.43 -5.14 16.64
C VAL A 156 -6.79 -6.12 17.64
N LYS A 157 -6.47 -7.34 17.21
CA LYS A 157 -5.82 -8.34 18.07
C LYS A 157 -4.46 -7.88 18.59
N LEU A 158 -3.69 -7.16 17.76
CA LEU A 158 -2.42 -6.57 18.19
C LEU A 158 -2.67 -5.47 19.23
N ALA A 159 -3.62 -4.56 18.99
CA ALA A 159 -3.99 -3.51 19.94
C ALA A 159 -4.40 -4.07 21.32
N GLU A 160 -5.13 -5.19 21.36
CA GLU A 160 -5.55 -5.87 22.60
C GLU A 160 -4.39 -6.50 23.38
N THR A 161 -3.29 -6.84 22.70
CA THR A 161 -2.15 -7.55 23.32
C THR A 161 -0.99 -6.62 23.67
N ILE A 162 -0.98 -5.41 23.14
CA ILE A 162 0.06 -4.42 23.38
C ILE A 162 -0.17 -3.73 24.74
N PRO A 163 0.84 -3.66 25.63
CA PRO A 163 0.74 -2.90 26.87
C PRO A 163 0.42 -1.43 26.62
N LEU A 164 -0.32 -0.80 27.54
CA LEU A 164 -0.78 0.59 27.41
C LEU A 164 0.37 1.57 27.10
N GLU A 165 1.53 1.37 27.73
CA GLU A 165 2.75 2.18 27.56
C GLU A 165 3.29 2.17 26.12
N MET A 166 3.06 1.09 25.38
CA MET A 166 3.54 0.89 24.01
C MET A 166 2.44 1.17 22.97
N TYR A 167 1.18 1.31 23.41
CA TYR A 167 0.04 1.50 22.52
C TYR A 167 0.12 2.80 21.72
N GLU A 168 0.60 3.89 22.32
CA GLU A 168 0.77 5.17 21.62
C GLU A 168 1.72 5.04 20.42
N ALA A 169 2.87 4.39 20.64
CA ALA A 169 3.85 4.14 19.59
C ALA A 169 3.27 3.27 18.46
N PHE A 170 2.55 2.20 18.82
CA PHE A 170 1.84 1.35 17.85
C PHE A 170 0.77 2.11 17.08
N HIS A 171 -0.04 2.92 17.76
CA HIS A 171 -1.08 3.72 17.12
C HIS A 171 -0.48 4.70 16.11
N LYS A 172 0.60 5.38 16.49
CA LYS A 172 1.34 6.28 15.59
C LYS A 172 1.91 5.54 14.38
N ALA A 173 2.50 4.35 14.60
CA ALA A 173 3.03 3.52 13.54
C ALA A 173 1.95 3.08 12.54
N LYS A 174 0.78 2.67 13.03
CA LYS A 174 -0.40 2.33 12.23
C LYS A 174 -0.94 3.49 11.37
N CYS A 175 -0.69 4.72 11.79
CA CYS A 175 -1.10 5.93 11.07
C CYS A 175 -0.01 6.47 10.14
N SER A 176 1.16 5.82 10.08
CA SER A 176 2.23 6.17 9.14
C SER A 176 1.78 5.98 7.70
N SER A 177 2.24 6.85 6.80
CA SER A 177 1.91 6.78 5.37
C SER A 177 2.95 7.50 4.52
N PHE A 178 2.80 7.48 3.20
CA PHE A 178 3.64 8.24 2.27
C PHE A 178 3.30 9.75 2.20
N ARG A 179 2.35 10.24 3.02
CA ARG A 179 2.03 11.67 3.15
C ARG A 179 3.08 12.36 4.03
N SER A 180 3.61 13.51 3.60
CA SER A 180 4.79 14.14 4.21
C SER A 180 4.62 15.60 4.63
N GLY A 181 3.41 16.16 4.54
CA GLY A 181 3.15 17.55 4.91
C GLY A 181 1.76 17.77 5.49
N ALA A 182 1.66 18.74 6.40
CA ALA A 182 0.38 19.18 6.99
C ALA A 182 -0.46 20.02 6.01
N SER A 183 0.16 20.61 4.99
CA SER A 183 -0.52 21.44 3.97
C SER A 183 -0.81 20.63 2.71
N GLN A 184 -2.02 20.79 2.17
CA GLN A 184 -2.53 20.10 0.97
C GLN A 184 -1.62 20.22 -0.26
N LYS A 185 -0.90 21.33 -0.41
CA LYS A 185 0.03 21.57 -1.53
C LYS A 185 1.36 20.82 -1.39
N LYS A 186 1.72 20.40 -0.17
CA LYS A 186 2.97 19.72 0.15
C LYS A 186 2.77 18.29 0.62
N THR A 187 1.52 17.81 0.68
CA THR A 187 1.15 16.47 1.17
C THR A 187 2.00 15.37 0.54
N TYR A 188 2.30 15.47 -0.76
CA TYR A 188 3.05 14.45 -1.50
C TYR A 188 4.38 14.93 -2.06
N ALA A 189 4.89 16.09 -1.64
CA ALA A 189 6.12 16.66 -2.19
C ALA A 189 7.34 15.74 -1.99
N LYS A 190 7.47 15.11 -0.81
CA LYS A 190 8.51 14.12 -0.52
C LYS A 190 8.35 12.86 -1.39
N LEU A 191 7.11 12.39 -1.56
CA LEU A 191 6.81 11.22 -2.39
C LEU A 191 7.15 11.48 -3.86
N GLU A 192 6.80 12.65 -4.38
CA GLU A 192 7.14 13.09 -5.73
C GLU A 192 8.66 13.16 -5.91
N GLN A 193 9.39 13.77 -4.98
CA GLN A 193 10.86 13.82 -5.01
C GLN A 193 11.50 12.43 -4.97
N TRP A 194 10.92 11.49 -4.23
CA TRP A 194 11.43 10.12 -4.12
C TRP A 194 11.25 9.33 -5.42
N VAL A 195 10.06 9.38 -6.02
CA VAL A 195 9.76 8.62 -7.25
C VAL A 195 10.27 9.31 -8.51
N ASN A 196 10.30 10.64 -8.55
CA ASN A 196 10.65 11.49 -9.69
C ASN A 196 11.71 12.54 -9.31
N PRO A 197 12.95 12.13 -8.94
CA PRO A 197 13.97 13.02 -8.40
C PRO A 197 14.44 14.10 -9.39
N GLN A 198 14.44 13.79 -10.69
CA GLN A 198 14.86 14.70 -11.76
C GLN A 198 13.71 15.59 -12.27
N LYS A 199 12.48 15.40 -11.77
CA LYS A 199 11.27 16.12 -12.21
C LYS A 199 11.02 16.03 -13.72
N GLU A 200 11.31 14.88 -14.32
CA GLU A 200 11.10 14.64 -15.75
C GLU A 200 9.61 14.46 -16.07
N LEU A 201 8.85 13.89 -15.14
CA LEU A 201 7.42 13.68 -15.27
C LEU A 201 6.63 14.84 -14.65
N GLN A 202 5.60 15.31 -15.35
CA GLN A 202 4.60 16.25 -14.79
C GLN A 202 3.45 15.45 -14.18
N ILE A 203 3.29 15.49 -12.85
CA ILE A 203 2.33 14.65 -12.12
C ILE A 203 1.38 15.53 -11.30
N THR A 204 0.07 15.30 -11.41
CA THR A 204 -0.91 16.06 -10.61
C THR A 204 -0.96 15.58 -9.15
N ASN A 205 -1.43 16.45 -8.25
CA ASN A 205 -1.58 16.10 -6.83
C ASN A 205 -2.56 14.92 -6.62
N LEU A 206 -3.63 14.85 -7.42
CA LEU A 206 -4.58 13.73 -7.39
C LEU A 206 -3.93 12.42 -7.88
N ALA A 207 -3.04 12.48 -8.88
CA ALA A 207 -2.27 11.32 -9.30
C ALA A 207 -1.32 10.85 -8.18
N MET A 208 -0.64 11.79 -7.51
CA MET A 208 0.24 11.49 -6.37
C MET A 208 -0.52 10.91 -5.17
N GLU A 209 -1.79 11.29 -4.95
CA GLU A 209 -2.65 10.67 -3.94
C GLU A 209 -2.91 9.19 -4.25
N VAL A 210 -3.23 8.87 -5.50
CA VAL A 210 -3.41 7.48 -5.94
C VAL A 210 -2.10 6.70 -5.83
N VAL A 211 -0.96 7.29 -6.24
CA VAL A 211 0.37 6.66 -6.09
C VAL A 211 0.72 6.39 -4.62
N GLY A 212 0.45 7.35 -3.73
CA GLY A 212 0.68 7.19 -2.29
C GLY A 212 -0.18 6.08 -1.67
N PHE A 213 -1.44 5.97 -2.10
CA PHE A 213 -2.31 4.86 -1.74
C PHE A 213 -1.76 3.51 -2.21
N ILE A 214 -1.32 3.41 -3.47
CA ILE A 214 -0.77 2.15 -4.01
C ILE A 214 0.52 1.77 -3.28
N ALA A 215 1.42 2.73 -3.03
CA ALA A 215 2.65 2.49 -2.29
C ALA A 215 2.36 1.92 -0.89
N TYR A 216 1.40 2.50 -0.17
CA TYR A 216 0.95 2.02 1.14
C TYR A 216 0.43 0.57 1.06
N GLU A 217 -0.42 0.29 0.09
CA GLU A 217 -0.95 -1.05 -0.12
C GLU A 217 0.12 -2.06 -0.56
N THR A 218 1.15 -1.65 -1.31
CA THR A 218 2.27 -2.52 -1.67
C THR A 218 3.05 -2.95 -0.42
N VAL A 219 3.36 -2.02 0.50
CA VAL A 219 4.06 -2.37 1.76
C VAL A 219 3.22 -3.39 2.53
N PHE A 220 1.91 -3.16 2.62
CA PHE A 220 1.01 -4.12 3.24
C PHE A 220 1.05 -5.49 2.57
N GLU A 221 0.89 -5.55 1.24
CA GLU A 221 0.84 -6.83 0.51
C GLU A 221 2.11 -7.64 0.71
N LEU A 222 3.28 -6.99 0.80
CA LEU A 222 4.54 -7.64 1.12
C LEU A 222 4.51 -8.25 2.53
N VAL A 223 4.14 -7.45 3.54
CA VAL A 223 4.07 -7.90 4.95
C VAL A 223 3.04 -9.03 5.12
N ASP A 224 1.86 -8.89 4.53
CA ASP A 224 0.79 -9.87 4.58
C ASP A 224 1.19 -11.20 3.91
N SER A 225 1.88 -11.10 2.77
CA SER A 225 2.40 -12.28 2.07
C SER A 225 3.47 -13.00 2.88
N VAL A 226 4.27 -12.31 3.70
CA VAL A 226 5.23 -12.97 4.60
C VAL A 226 4.50 -13.83 5.62
N PHE A 227 3.39 -13.36 6.19
CA PHE A 227 2.61 -14.19 7.13
C PHE A 227 2.04 -15.44 6.46
N LYS A 228 1.63 -15.36 5.19
CA LYS A 228 1.22 -16.54 4.40
C LYS A 228 2.39 -17.50 4.18
N VAL A 229 3.58 -16.98 3.86
CA VAL A 229 4.80 -17.80 3.74
C VAL A 229 5.12 -18.51 5.06
N ARG A 230 5.05 -17.81 6.21
CA ARG A 230 5.25 -18.39 7.54
C ARG A 230 4.22 -19.49 7.85
N GLN A 231 2.95 -19.25 7.52
CA GLN A 231 1.88 -20.22 7.73
C GLN A 231 2.11 -21.50 6.91
N ASP A 232 2.52 -21.37 5.64
CA ASP A 232 2.80 -22.52 4.78
C ASP A 232 4.04 -23.31 5.22
N ALA A 233 5.08 -22.61 5.69
CA ALA A 233 6.27 -23.25 6.25
C ALA A 233 5.94 -24.07 7.50
N GLY A 234 5.10 -23.52 8.40
CA GLY A 234 4.60 -24.23 9.58
C GLY A 234 3.77 -25.47 9.23
N LYS A 235 2.83 -25.36 8.28
CA LYS A 235 2.02 -26.50 7.80
C LYS A 235 2.89 -27.62 7.20
N ASN A 236 3.98 -27.28 6.51
CA ASN A 236 4.91 -28.28 5.96
C ASN A 236 5.71 -28.97 7.06
N HIS A 237 6.12 -28.24 8.12
CA HIS A 237 6.76 -28.82 9.29
C HIS A 237 5.81 -29.79 10.02
N ASP A 238 4.57 -29.37 10.27
CA ASP A 238 3.54 -30.20 10.92
C ASP A 238 3.14 -31.41 10.07
N LYS A 239 3.14 -31.28 8.73
CA LYS A 239 2.94 -32.41 7.80
C LYS A 239 4.07 -33.43 7.83
N LEU A 240 5.32 -33.00 8.01
CA LEU A 240 6.46 -33.92 8.15
C LEU A 240 6.42 -34.64 9.51
N LEU A 241 6.05 -33.92 10.57
CA LEU A 241 5.90 -34.49 11.91
C LEU A 241 4.70 -35.43 12.02
N SER A 242 3.55 -35.10 11.44
CA SER A 242 2.37 -35.97 11.40
C SER A 242 2.53 -37.20 10.50
N LYS A 243 3.46 -37.17 9.54
CA LYS A 243 3.84 -38.37 8.77
C LYS A 243 4.77 -39.30 9.54
N LEU A 244 5.57 -38.77 10.47
CA LEU A 244 6.40 -39.58 11.36
C LEU A 244 5.61 -40.14 12.55
N ASN A 245 4.67 -39.36 13.07
CA ASN A 245 3.83 -39.71 14.21
C ASN A 245 2.38 -39.73 13.75
N GLY A 246 1.81 -40.93 13.58
CA GLY A 246 0.41 -41.14 13.17
C GLY A 246 -0.63 -40.67 14.21
N ALA A 247 -0.61 -39.40 14.56
CA ALA A 247 -1.52 -38.76 15.48
C ALA A 247 -1.93 -37.38 14.92
N SER A 248 -3.19 -37.30 14.49
CA SER A 248 -3.85 -36.06 14.11
C SER A 248 -4.02 -35.18 15.34
N GLN A 249 -3.29 -34.08 15.45
CA GLN A 249 -3.72 -32.94 16.26
C GLN A 249 -3.53 -31.63 15.50
N ASN A 250 -4.65 -30.92 15.41
CA ASN A 250 -4.89 -29.67 14.71
C ASN A 250 -4.54 -28.46 15.60
N ILE A 251 -4.21 -27.35 14.92
CA ILE A 251 -4.22 -25.94 15.38
C ILE A 251 -2.95 -25.45 16.09
N VAL A 252 -1.96 -25.00 15.31
CA VAL A 252 -1.03 -23.95 15.76
C VAL A 252 -1.67 -22.59 15.48
N HIS A 253 -2.33 -22.05 16.50
CA HIS A 253 -2.62 -20.62 16.61
C HIS A 253 -1.27 -19.87 16.59
N MET A 254 -0.94 -19.21 15.47
CA MET A 254 0.05 -18.13 15.49
C MET A 254 -0.55 -17.01 16.35
N LYS A 255 -0.13 -16.94 17.63
CA LYS A 255 -0.50 -15.85 18.54
C LYS A 255 -0.02 -14.53 17.93
N PRO A 256 -0.92 -13.57 17.61
CA PRO A 256 -0.52 -12.20 17.39
C PRO A 256 -0.20 -11.63 18.79
N GLY A 257 1.05 -11.31 19.06
CA GLY A 257 1.44 -10.77 20.36
C GLY A 257 2.91 -10.36 20.39
N LEU A 258 3.12 -9.15 20.91
CA LEU A 258 4.32 -8.30 20.92
C LEU A 258 5.65 -8.93 21.44
N ALA A 259 5.65 -10.18 21.89
CA ALA A 259 6.84 -10.87 22.40
C ALA A 259 6.93 -12.28 21.79
N GLY A 260 7.46 -12.39 20.57
CA GLY A 260 7.71 -13.71 19.95
C GLY A 260 7.70 -13.75 18.43
N CYS A 261 7.18 -12.74 17.74
CA CYS A 261 7.33 -12.67 16.29
C CYS A 261 8.76 -12.22 15.94
N SER A 262 9.52 -13.13 15.33
CA SER A 262 10.79 -12.78 14.70
C SER A 262 10.57 -11.65 13.69
N PRO A 263 11.42 -10.61 13.69
CA PRO A 263 11.38 -9.56 12.69
C PRO A 263 11.36 -10.17 11.29
N ILE A 264 10.61 -9.57 10.38
CA ILE A 264 10.58 -10.03 8.99
C ILE A 264 12.00 -9.96 8.42
N THR A 265 12.45 -11.07 7.84
CA THR A 265 13.79 -11.20 7.28
C THR A 265 13.79 -10.91 5.78
N GLU A 266 14.95 -10.55 5.22
CA GLU A 266 15.09 -10.39 3.77
C GLU A 266 14.76 -11.67 3.00
N ALA A 267 15.09 -12.85 3.56
CA ALA A 267 14.84 -14.13 2.92
C ALA A 267 13.33 -14.37 2.73
N GLU A 268 12.51 -13.99 3.72
CA GLU A 268 11.05 -14.08 3.63
C GLU A 268 10.49 -13.13 2.57
N ILE A 269 10.99 -11.89 2.50
CA ILE A 269 10.59 -10.94 1.45
C ILE A 269 11.01 -11.44 0.06
N ARG A 270 12.22 -12.00 -0.08
CA ARG A 270 12.68 -12.60 -1.35
C ARG A 270 11.83 -13.80 -1.75
N GLU A 271 11.39 -14.61 -0.79
CA GLU A 271 10.48 -15.73 -1.06
C GLU A 271 9.08 -15.26 -1.48
N VAL A 272 8.54 -14.21 -0.83
CA VAL A 272 7.29 -13.55 -1.25
C VAL A 272 7.40 -13.10 -2.71
N VAL A 273 8.48 -12.38 -3.04
CA VAL A 273 8.75 -11.93 -4.40
C VAL A 273 8.84 -13.12 -5.36
N ARG A 274 9.57 -14.18 -5.00
CA ARG A 274 9.69 -15.38 -5.85
C ARG A 274 8.33 -16.01 -6.13
N ARG A 275 7.48 -16.18 -5.11
CA ARG A 275 6.12 -16.73 -5.26
C ARG A 275 5.23 -15.87 -6.15
N TYR A 276 5.42 -14.56 -6.10
CA TYR A 276 4.68 -13.62 -6.95
C TYR A 276 4.96 -13.84 -8.44
N PHE A 277 6.23 -13.98 -8.83
CA PHE A 277 6.62 -14.16 -10.24
C PHE A 277 6.52 -15.60 -10.73
N MET A 278 6.61 -16.57 -9.81
CA MET A 278 6.52 -17.99 -10.12
C MET A 278 5.43 -18.65 -9.26
N PRO A 279 4.14 -18.39 -9.54
CA PRO A 279 3.04 -19.10 -8.92
C PRO A 279 3.00 -20.54 -9.46
N GLY A 280 3.86 -21.43 -8.94
CA GLY A 280 3.86 -22.84 -9.34
C GLY A 280 5.21 -23.58 -9.41
N GLY A 281 6.20 -23.25 -8.59
CA GLY A 281 7.49 -23.96 -8.54
C GLY A 281 7.45 -25.37 -7.90
N GLY A 282 6.43 -26.17 -8.23
CA GLY A 282 6.35 -27.60 -7.90
C GLY A 282 6.01 -28.39 -9.17
N MET A 283 6.39 -29.68 -9.21
CA MET A 283 6.49 -30.57 -10.38
C MET A 283 5.24 -30.75 -11.28
N ASN A 284 4.14 -30.04 -11.03
CA ASN A 284 2.87 -30.14 -11.78
C ASN A 284 2.53 -28.85 -12.57
N GLY A 285 3.49 -27.96 -12.81
CA GLY A 285 3.31 -26.66 -13.47
C GLY A 285 2.94 -26.66 -14.96
N LEU A 286 2.43 -27.76 -15.51
CA LEU A 286 2.14 -27.89 -16.96
C LEU A 286 0.66 -27.71 -17.35
N PHE A 287 -0.29 -27.66 -16.41
CA PHE A 287 -1.73 -27.64 -16.76
C PHE A 287 -2.62 -26.59 -16.08
N SER A 288 -2.12 -25.74 -15.18
CA SER A 288 -2.97 -24.75 -14.50
C SER A 288 -2.96 -23.38 -15.18
N ARG A 289 -3.43 -23.33 -16.43
CA ARG A 289 -4.08 -22.14 -16.99
C ARG A 289 -5.58 -22.26 -16.70
N ASN A 290 -6.15 -21.21 -16.10
CA ASN A 290 -7.56 -21.01 -15.70
C ASN A 290 -7.97 -21.64 -14.37
N MET A 291 -8.08 -20.83 -13.32
CA MET A 291 -9.27 -20.67 -12.44
C MET A 291 -8.92 -19.89 -11.15
N SER A 292 -9.82 -18.96 -10.79
CA SER A 292 -10.17 -18.48 -9.44
C SER A 292 -9.17 -17.71 -8.55
N GLN A 293 -9.37 -16.38 -8.51
CA GLN A 293 -9.72 -15.56 -7.33
C GLN A 293 -8.81 -15.45 -6.08
N GLU A 294 -7.73 -16.19 -5.89
CA GLU A 294 -6.98 -16.15 -4.60
C GLU A 294 -5.60 -15.49 -4.62
N LEU A 295 -5.15 -14.93 -5.75
CA LEU A 295 -3.92 -14.14 -5.80
C LEU A 295 -4.20 -12.83 -6.53
N PRO A 296 -3.85 -11.67 -5.92
CA PRO A 296 -4.18 -10.38 -6.50
C PRO A 296 -3.56 -10.25 -7.89
N VAL A 297 -4.45 -10.05 -8.85
CA VAL A 297 -4.15 -9.79 -10.25
C VAL A 297 -3.15 -8.65 -10.35
N ARG A 298 -1.91 -9.02 -10.67
CA ARG A 298 -0.86 -8.27 -11.37
C ARG A 298 -0.81 -6.77 -11.08
N PHE A 299 -0.06 -6.39 -10.05
CA PHE A 299 0.87 -5.25 -10.02
C PHE A 299 1.95 -5.52 -8.95
N ILE A 300 2.94 -6.35 -9.29
CA ILE A 300 4.32 -6.22 -8.84
C ILE A 300 5.11 -6.51 -10.13
N ALA A 301 5.33 -5.48 -10.92
CA ALA A 301 6.34 -5.52 -11.96
C ALA A 301 7.63 -5.04 -11.30
N PHE A 302 8.66 -5.87 -11.31
CA PHE A 302 10.02 -5.39 -11.22
C PHE A 302 10.49 -5.08 -12.63
#